data_AF-A0A3R6AUB0-F1
#
_entry.id   AF-A0A3R6AUB0-F1
#
_cell.length_a   1.000
_cell.length_b   1.000
_cell.length_c   1.000
_cell.angle_alpha   90.00
_cell.angle_beta   90.00
_cell.angle_gamma   90.00
#
_symmetry.space_group_name_H-M   'P 1'
#
loop_
_entity.id
_entity.type
_entity.pdbx_description
1 polymer ?
#
loop_
_entity_poly.entity_id
_entity_poly.type
_entity_poly.pdbx_seq_one_letter_code
_entity_poly.pdbx_strand_id
1 'polypeptide(L)'
;MTKVNDFYLHETPLEFFDLLSIHNALFPEVAYTVLGFTRNPLRENAFSVIIEQPFIIGDYGMPYEEVKEHMEKLGFTDEGKTYVNGSYIVEDLHPGNILKTPKGNIVVIDEVALLNTPDDDFDGTMEYGDIDV
;
A
#
# COMPACT_ATOMS: atom_id res chain seq x y z
N MET A 1 -15.26 3.58 0.44
CA MET A 1 -14.76 4.95 0.15
C MET A 1 -14.13 4.90 -1.22
N THR A 2 -14.65 5.72 -2.14
CA THR A 2 -14.18 5.77 -3.53
C THR A 2 -13.09 6.82 -3.67
N LYS A 3 -12.00 6.47 -4.35
CA LYS A 3 -10.87 7.36 -4.69
C LYS A 3 -10.69 7.39 -6.21
N VAL A 4 -10.17 8.50 -6.73
CA VAL A 4 -9.76 8.63 -8.14
C VAL A 4 -8.27 8.90 -8.15
N ASN A 5 -7.50 8.06 -8.83
CA ASN A 5 -6.05 8.22 -8.99
C ASN A 5 -5.73 8.48 -10.47
N ASP A 6 -5.01 9.57 -10.76
CA ASP A 6 -4.63 10.00 -12.11
C ASP A 6 -3.22 9.55 -12.52
N PHE A 7 -2.64 8.62 -11.76
CA PHE A 7 -1.31 8.05 -11.90
C PHE A 7 -0.15 9.05 -11.77
N TYR A 8 -0.41 10.30 -11.39
CA TYR A 8 0.62 11.36 -11.41
C TYR A 8 1.81 11.10 -10.47
N LEU A 9 1.59 10.36 -9.38
CA LEU A 9 2.63 9.99 -8.42
C LEU A 9 3.34 8.67 -8.76
N HIS A 10 3.04 8.08 -9.91
CA HIS A 10 3.61 6.81 -10.36
C HIS A 10 4.31 7.03 -11.70
N GLU A 11 5.42 6.33 -11.92
CA GLU A 11 6.14 6.34 -13.19
C GLU A 11 5.27 5.75 -14.30
N THR A 12 4.51 4.70 -13.98
CA THR A 12 3.62 4.03 -14.92
C THR A 12 2.29 3.62 -14.26
N PRO A 13 1.21 3.45 -15.04
CA PRO A 13 -0.02 2.83 -14.52
C PRO A 13 0.19 1.41 -14.01
N LEU A 14 1.16 0.67 -14.57
CA LEU A 14 1.51 -0.69 -14.14
C LEU A 14 2.00 -0.68 -12.70
N GLU A 15 2.95 0.20 -12.39
CA GLU A 15 3.46 0.38 -11.02
C GLU A 15 2.32 0.63 -10.04
N PHE A 16 1.38 1.54 -10.34
CA PHE A 16 0.21 1.74 -9.47
C PHE A 16 -0.57 0.44 -9.20
N PHE A 17 -0.78 -0.39 -10.22
CA PHE A 17 -1.52 -1.65 -10.07
C PHE A 17 -0.71 -2.72 -9.33
N ASP A 18 0.61 -2.72 -9.44
CA ASP A 18 1.49 -3.59 -8.66
C ASP A 18 1.40 -3.23 -7.18
N LEU A 19 1.56 -1.95 -6.84
CA LEU A 19 1.40 -1.42 -5.48
C LEU A 19 0.02 -1.78 -4.91
N LEU A 20 -1.05 -1.59 -5.71
CA LEU A 20 -2.42 -1.93 -5.31
C LEU A 20 -2.59 -3.43 -5.03
N SER A 21 -1.97 -4.27 -5.86
CA SER A 21 -2.03 -5.73 -5.72
C SER A 21 -1.27 -6.21 -4.49
N ILE A 22 -0.11 -5.61 -4.22
CA ILE A 22 0.71 -5.92 -3.04
C ILE A 22 -0.02 -5.49 -1.76
N HIS A 23 -0.59 -4.27 -1.72
CA HIS A 23 -1.46 -3.83 -0.62
C HIS A 23 -2.56 -4.87 -0.35
N ASN A 24 -3.27 -5.30 -1.39
CA ASN A 24 -4.36 -6.27 -1.25
C ASN A 24 -3.90 -7.64 -0.74
N ALA A 25 -2.67 -8.04 -1.07
CA ALA A 25 -2.08 -9.29 -0.59
C ALA A 25 -1.65 -9.20 0.88
N LEU A 26 -1.10 -8.05 1.30
CA LEU A 26 -0.61 -7.82 2.66
C LEU A 26 -1.75 -7.51 3.64
N PHE A 27 -2.74 -6.74 3.21
CA PHE A 27 -3.81 -6.17 4.06
C PHE A 27 -5.22 -6.48 3.49
N PRO A 28 -5.59 -7.76 3.37
CA PRO A 28 -6.82 -8.18 2.69
C PRO A 28 -8.11 -7.66 3.34
N GLU A 29 -8.08 -7.28 4.62
CA GLU A 29 -9.21 -6.72 5.35
C GLU A 29 -9.62 -5.31 4.90
N VAL A 30 -8.70 -4.62 4.21
CA VAL A 30 -8.87 -3.26 3.68
C VAL A 30 -8.53 -3.19 2.19
N ALA A 31 -8.59 -4.33 1.50
CA ALA A 31 -8.27 -4.43 0.09
C ALA A 31 -9.06 -3.45 -0.79
N TYR A 32 -8.35 -2.88 -1.76
CA TYR A 32 -8.91 -2.07 -2.82
C TYR A 32 -9.60 -2.90 -3.89
N THR A 33 -10.70 -2.37 -4.42
CA THR A 33 -11.37 -2.87 -5.62
C THR A 33 -11.26 -1.84 -6.73
N VAL A 34 -10.82 -2.25 -7.92
CA VAL A 34 -10.88 -1.42 -9.12
C VAL A 34 -12.31 -1.42 -9.65
N LEU A 35 -12.95 -0.25 -9.64
CA LEU A 35 -14.33 -0.09 -10.13
C LEU A 35 -14.39 0.22 -11.62
N GLY A 36 -13.31 0.78 -12.18
CA GLY A 36 -13.21 1.13 -13.59
C GLY A 36 -12.33 2.35 -13.80
N PHE A 37 -12.54 3.04 -14.91
CA PHE A 37 -11.73 4.17 -15.32
C PHE A 37 -12.58 5.40 -15.62
N THR A 38 -11.99 6.59 -15.50
CA THR A 38 -12.63 7.87 -15.76
C THR A 38 -11.63 8.88 -16.32
N ARG A 39 -12.09 10.10 -16.57
CA ARG A 39 -11.26 11.26 -16.82
C ARG A 39 -11.41 12.24 -15.68
N ASN A 40 -10.30 12.70 -15.11
CA ASN A 40 -10.32 13.69 -14.04
C ASN A 40 -10.43 15.11 -14.65
N PRO A 41 -11.58 15.80 -14.51
CA PRO A 41 -11.76 17.13 -15.12
C PRO A 41 -10.91 18.21 -14.45
N LEU A 42 -10.41 17.96 -13.23
CA LEU A 42 -9.57 18.91 -12.49
C LEU A 42 -8.10 18.86 -12.92
N ARG A 43 -7.71 17.86 -13.72
CA ARG A 43 -6.33 17.57 -14.14
C ARG A 43 -6.27 17.35 -15.65
N GLU A 44 -6.72 18.35 -16.41
CA GLU A 44 -6.68 18.34 -17.89
C GLU A 44 -7.34 17.11 -18.55
N ASN A 45 -8.38 16.55 -17.91
CA ASN A 45 -9.04 15.31 -18.36
C ASN A 45 -8.09 14.09 -18.41
N ALA A 46 -7.11 14.05 -17.50
CA ALA A 46 -6.19 12.94 -17.30
C ALA A 46 -6.96 11.62 -17.18
N PHE A 47 -6.43 10.58 -17.83
CA PHE A 47 -6.92 9.22 -17.63
C PHE A 47 -6.70 8.82 -16.18
N SER A 48 -7.72 8.26 -15.55
CA SER A 48 -7.68 7.95 -14.11
C SER A 48 -8.40 6.64 -13.83
N VAL A 49 -7.96 5.95 -12.79
CA VAL A 49 -8.63 4.78 -12.24
C VAL A 49 -9.52 5.18 -11.07
N ILE A 50 -10.69 4.54 -10.99
CA ILE A 50 -11.59 4.62 -9.84
C ILE A 50 -11.35 3.37 -9.00
N ILE A 51 -10.94 3.57 -7.75
CA ILE A 51 -10.77 2.48 -6.78
C ILE A 51 -11.71 2.68 -5.60
N GLU A 52 -12.07 1.61 -4.93
CA GLU A 52 -12.83 1.62 -3.69
C GLU A 52 -12.12 0.84 -2.60
N GLN A 53 -12.08 1.39 -1.39
CA GLN A 53 -11.61 0.76 -0.16
C GLN A 53 -12.75 0.69 0.86
N PRO A 54 -12.81 -0.33 1.75
CA PRO A 54 -13.70 -0.28 2.91
C PRO A 54 -13.58 1.04 3.69
N PHE A 55 -14.71 1.58 4.16
CA PHE A 55 -14.67 2.74 5.05
C PHE A 55 -14.33 2.29 6.47
N ILE A 56 -13.19 2.75 6.98
CA ILE A 56 -12.66 2.35 8.27
C ILE A 56 -12.89 3.45 9.31
N ILE A 57 -13.36 3.04 10.48
CA ILE A 57 -13.42 3.88 11.67
C ILE A 57 -12.30 3.44 12.62
N GLY A 58 -11.25 4.24 12.68
CA GLY A 58 -10.19 4.10 13.68
C GLY A 58 -10.61 4.70 15.01
N ASP A 59 -10.13 4.10 16.10
CA ASP A 59 -10.17 4.67 17.45
C ASP A 59 -9.00 5.65 17.63
N TYR A 60 -7.79 5.20 17.27
CA TYR A 60 -6.60 6.04 17.23
C TYR A 60 -5.58 5.53 16.18
N GLY A 61 -4.71 6.44 15.77
CA GLY A 61 -3.52 6.15 14.97
C GLY A 61 -2.40 5.55 15.80
N MET A 62 -1.82 4.44 15.36
CA MET A 62 -0.83 3.73 16.16
C MET A 62 0.50 4.53 16.27
N PRO A 63 1.09 4.67 17.48
CA PRO A 63 2.41 5.27 17.64
C PRO A 63 3.50 4.39 17.03
N TYR A 64 4.63 4.99 16.62
CA TYR A 64 5.69 4.32 15.86
C TYR A 64 6.20 3.03 16.52
N GLU A 65 6.30 3.00 17.85
CA GLU A 65 6.73 1.83 18.61
C GLU A 65 5.74 0.67 18.46
N GLU A 66 4.43 0.94 18.50
CA GLU A 66 3.41 -0.09 18.27
C GLU A 66 3.38 -0.55 16.81
N VAL A 67 3.62 0.37 15.86
CA VAL A 67 3.75 0.04 14.43
C VAL A 67 4.90 -0.92 14.21
N LYS A 68 6.08 -0.62 14.78
CA LYS A 68 7.25 -1.48 14.71
C LYS A 68 6.95 -2.88 15.25
N GLU A 69 6.42 -2.98 16.46
CA GLU A 69 6.07 -4.28 17.05
C GLU A 69 5.05 -5.05 16.21
N HIS A 70 4.14 -4.36 15.52
CA HIS A 70 3.17 -5.00 14.64
C HIS A 70 3.83 -5.55 13.37
N MET A 71 4.63 -4.74 12.69
CA MET A 71 5.33 -5.14 11.46
C MET A 71 6.34 -6.27 11.73
N GLU A 72 7.02 -6.26 12.87
CA GLU A 72 7.90 -7.37 13.30
C GLU A 72 7.13 -8.68 13.47
N LYS A 73 5.90 -8.65 13.99
CA LYS A 73 5.03 -9.85 14.09
C LYS A 73 4.57 -10.36 12.73
N LEU A 74 4.51 -9.49 11.73
CA LEU A 74 4.23 -9.84 10.33
C LEU A 74 5.49 -10.32 9.58
N GLY A 75 6.64 -10.38 10.25
CA GLY A 75 7.90 -10.88 9.68
C GLY A 75 8.73 -9.82 8.95
N PHE A 76 8.46 -8.53 9.19
CA PHE A 76 9.26 -7.43 8.67
C PHE A 76 10.32 -6.96 9.66
N THR A 77 11.42 -6.43 9.14
CA THR A 77 12.47 -5.73 9.88
C THR A 77 12.32 -4.22 9.65
N ASP A 78 12.52 -3.43 10.70
CA ASP A 78 12.50 -1.96 10.64
C ASP A 78 13.86 -1.39 10.23
N GLU A 79 13.93 -0.85 9.01
CA GLU A 79 15.09 -0.16 8.42
C GLU A 79 14.85 1.36 8.37
N GLY A 80 14.55 1.95 9.54
CA GLY A 80 14.36 3.40 9.65
C GLY A 80 12.97 3.87 9.23
N LYS A 81 11.93 3.13 9.63
CA LYS A 81 10.51 3.29 9.24
C LYS A 81 10.15 2.79 7.85
N THR A 82 11.13 2.23 7.14
CA THR A 82 10.90 1.36 5.99
C THR A 82 10.91 -0.07 6.51
N TYR A 83 9.81 -0.81 6.32
CA TYR A 83 9.64 -2.16 6.85
C TYR A 83 9.88 -3.17 5.74
N VAL A 84 10.87 -4.04 5.92
CA VAL A 84 11.35 -4.93 4.86
C VAL A 84 11.33 -6.39 5.28
N ASN A 85 10.96 -7.28 4.35
CA ASN A 85 11.25 -8.70 4.44
C ASN A 85 11.79 -9.18 3.08
N GLY A 86 12.12 -10.47 2.95
CA GLY A 86 12.69 -10.99 1.69
C GLY A 86 11.78 -10.83 0.46
N SER A 87 10.51 -10.48 0.64
CA SER A 87 9.51 -10.36 -0.42
C SER A 87 8.97 -8.95 -0.66
N TYR A 88 8.85 -8.12 0.38
CA TYR A 88 8.14 -6.86 0.31
C TYR A 88 8.85 -5.76 1.09
N ILE A 89 8.67 -4.53 0.61
CA ILE A 89 9.07 -3.28 1.28
C ILE A 89 7.77 -2.50 1.54
N VAL A 90 7.58 -2.04 2.78
CA VAL A 90 6.42 -1.25 3.19
C VAL A 90 6.89 0.07 3.78
N GLU A 91 6.47 1.17 3.18
CA GLU A 91 6.84 2.53 3.56
C GLU A 91 5.60 3.37 3.90
N ASP A 92 5.84 4.61 4.37
CA ASP A 92 4.81 5.58 4.75
C ASP A 92 3.87 5.12 5.88
N LEU A 93 4.35 4.23 6.76
CA LEU A 93 3.63 3.85 7.98
C LEU A 93 3.85 4.90 9.08
N HIS A 94 2.88 5.81 9.18
CA HIS A 94 2.76 6.77 10.28
C HIS A 94 1.37 6.65 10.93
N PRO A 95 1.11 7.28 12.09
CA PRO A 95 -0.18 7.15 12.79
C PRO A 95 -1.44 7.52 11.98
N GLY A 96 -1.31 8.10 10.78
CA GLY A 96 -2.45 8.36 9.88
C GLY A 96 -2.81 7.16 9.00
N ASN A 97 -1.83 6.30 8.72
CA ASN A 97 -1.91 5.21 7.76
C ASN A 97 -2.00 3.83 8.42
N ILE A 98 -1.84 3.75 9.74
CA ILE A 98 -2.03 2.52 10.50
C ILE A 98 -2.87 2.79 11.74
N LEU A 99 -4.06 2.20 11.77
CA LEU A 99 -5.12 2.53 12.70
C LEU A 99 -5.47 1.32 13.55
N LYS A 100 -5.79 1.57 14.81
CA LYS A 100 -6.46 0.58 15.65
C LYS A 100 -7.95 0.86 15.66
N THR A 101 -8.75 -0.13 15.31
CA THR A 101 -10.21 -0.03 15.32
C THR A 101 -10.77 -0.18 16.75
N PRO A 102 -12.01 0.25 17.03
CA PRO A 102 -12.66 0.03 18.33
C PRO A 102 -12.80 -1.43 18.75
N LYS A 103 -12.67 -2.38 17.79
CA LYS A 103 -12.67 -3.83 18.05
C LYS A 103 -11.27 -4.38 18.38
N GLY A 104 -10.24 -3.53 18.37
CA GLY A 104 -8.86 -3.91 18.61
C GLY A 104 -8.10 -4.43 17.38
N ASN A 105 -8.75 -4.51 16.20
CA ASN A 105 -8.07 -4.87 14.95
C ASN A 105 -7.15 -3.73 14.51
N ILE A 106 -6.00 -4.09 13.95
CA ILE A 106 -5.08 -3.16 13.29
C ILE A 106 -5.37 -3.22 11.79
N VAL A 107 -5.38 -2.06 11.15
CA VAL A 107 -5.61 -1.92 9.71
C VAL A 107 -4.60 -0.93 9.13
N VAL A 108 -4.06 -1.25 7.96
CA VAL A 108 -3.07 -0.45 7.25
C VAL A 108 -3.70 0.12 5.98
N ILE A 109 -3.63 1.42 5.80
CA ILE A 109 -4.23 2.14 4.67
C ILE A 109 -3.25 3.19 4.15
N ASP A 110 -3.29 3.44 2.84
CA ASP A 110 -2.54 4.52 2.19
C ASP A 110 -1.01 4.44 2.38
N GLU A 111 -0.48 3.24 2.67
CA GLU A 111 0.94 2.95 2.67
C GLU A 111 1.49 2.75 1.25
N VAL A 112 2.82 2.77 1.12
CA VAL A 112 3.49 2.37 -0.11
C VAL A 112 3.99 0.94 0.06
N ALA A 113 3.45 0.01 -0.72
CA ALA A 113 3.82 -1.41 -0.66
C ALA A 113 4.47 -1.85 -1.98
N LEU A 114 5.76 -2.19 -1.90
CA LEU A 114 6.60 -2.55 -3.03
C LEU A 114 7.05 -4.01 -2.93
N LEU A 115 7.43 -4.57 -4.07
CA LEU A 115 8.13 -5.83 -4.13
C LEU A 115 9.60 -5.61 -3.73
N ASN A 116 10.18 -6.48 -2.89
CA ASN A 116 11.60 -6.42 -2.57
C ASN A 116 12.40 -7.25 -3.59
N THR A 117 13.05 -6.57 -4.52
CA THR A 117 13.85 -7.17 -5.59
C THR A 117 15.34 -7.21 -5.25
N PRO A 118 16.15 -8.04 -5.93
CA PRO A 118 17.60 -8.05 -5.76
C PRO A 118 18.31 -6.72 -6.09
N ASP A 119 17.65 -5.83 -6.84
CA ASP A 119 18.19 -4.51 -7.20
C ASP A 119 17.93 -3.45 -6.11
N ASP A 120 17.09 -3.75 -5.12
CA ASP A 120 16.83 -2.89 -3.96
C ASP A 120 17.92 -3.06 -2.87
N ASP A 121 18.10 -2.05 -2.04
CA ASP A 121 19.13 -2.02 -0.97
C ASP A 121 18.81 -2.95 0.23
N PHE A 122 17.87 -3.90 0.09
CA PHE A 122 17.29 -4.68 1.18
C PHE A 122 17.32 -6.20 0.97
N ASP A 123 18.30 -6.70 0.20
CA ASP A 123 18.53 -8.14 -0.03
C ASP A 123 17.27 -8.90 -0.51
N GLY A 124 16.51 -8.28 -1.42
CA GLY A 124 15.26 -8.83 -1.94
C GLY A 124 15.42 -10.13 -2.74
N THR A 125 14.36 -10.93 -2.77
CA THR A 125 14.35 -12.25 -3.45
C THR A 125 13.32 -12.37 -4.56
N MET A 126 12.54 -11.32 -4.80
CA MET A 126 11.42 -11.35 -5.71
C MET A 126 11.75 -10.68 -7.05
N GLU A 127 11.04 -11.09 -8.09
CA GLU A 127 11.16 -10.51 -9.42
C GLU A 127 9.76 -10.19 -9.95
N TYR A 128 9.63 -9.09 -10.66
CA TYR A 128 8.40 -8.80 -11.39
C TYR A 128 8.25 -9.82 -12.52
N GLY A 129 7.03 -10.34 -12.69
CA GLY A 129 6.74 -11.23 -13.81
C GLY A 129 6.81 -10.50 -15.14
N ASP A 130 7.18 -11.22 -16.20
CA ASP A 130 7.04 -10.70 -17.56
C ASP A 130 5.56 -10.43 -17.87
N ILE A 131 5.29 -9.30 -18.51
CA ILE A 131 3.99 -9.06 -19.11
C ILE A 131 3.96 -9.82 -20.44
N ASP A 132 3.23 -10.93 -20.47
CA ASP A 132 2.83 -11.58 -21.72
C ASP A 132 1.84 -10.67 -22.46
N VAL A 133 2.34 -9.82 -23.36
CA VAL A 133 1.55 -8.97 -24.28
C VAL A 133 1.49 -9.53 -25.69
#